data_AF-A0A8T5RG79-F1
#
_entry.id   AF-A0A8T5RG79-F1
#
_cell.length_a   1.000
_cell.length_b   1.000
_cell.length_c   1.000
_cell.angle_alpha   90.00
_cell.angle_beta   90.00
_cell.angle_gamma   90.00
#
_symmetry.space_group_name_H-M   'P 1'
#
loop_
_entity.id
_entity.type
_entity.pdbx_description
1 polymer ?
#
loop_
_entity_poly.entity_id
_entity_poly.type
_entity_poly.pdbx_seq_one_letter_code
_entity_poly.pdbx_strand_id
1 'polypeptide(L)' 'MREKKNNKINRLELADLLKGKTKFQLYTYLEMYGKLSLTKIAKKLNKSKSTVYEHLKVLHEIGLVKI' A
#
# COMPACT_ATOMS: atom_id res chain seq x y z
N MET A 1 20.92 18.20 -1.26
CA MET A 1 19.47 18.11 -1.57
C MET A 1 19.17 16.64 -1.84
N ARG A 2 18.34 15.97 -1.03
CA ARG A 2 18.05 14.54 -1.23
C ARG A 2 17.05 14.40 -2.38
N GLU A 3 17.52 13.94 -3.53
CA GLU A 3 16.72 13.63 -4.70
C GLU A 3 15.62 12.64 -4.32
N LYS A 4 14.36 13.08 -4.37
CA LYS A 4 13.21 12.17 -4.29
C LYS A 4 13.23 11.34 -5.56
N LYS A 5 13.66 10.09 -5.44
CA LYS A 5 13.61 9.08 -6.50
C LYS A 5 12.15 8.91 -6.93
N ASN A 6 11.73 9.69 -7.92
CA ASN A 6 10.38 9.70 -8.44
C ASN A 6 10.25 8.52 -9.41
N ASN A 7 10.34 7.29 -8.87
CA ASN A 7 10.24 6.08 -9.65
C ASN A 7 8.76 5.88 -9.97
N LYS A 8 8.32 6.42 -11.11
CA LYS A 8 6.95 6.28 -11.60
C LYS A 8 6.75 4.81 -11.96
N ILE A 9 6.15 4.01 -11.08
CA ILE A 9 5.84 2.60 -11.36
C ILE A 9 4.98 2.54 -12.62
N ASN A 10 5.40 1.76 -13.61
CA ASN A 10 4.62 1.55 -14.82
C ASN A 10 3.40 0.66 -14.54
N ARG A 11 2.32 0.84 -15.31
CA ARG A 11 1.03 0.13 -15.08
C ARG A 11 1.15 -1.39 -15.05
N LEU A 12 2.09 -1.96 -15.81
CA LEU A 12 2.37 -3.40 -15.83
C LEU A 12 2.95 -3.88 -14.49
N GLU A 13 3.96 -3.19 -13.97
CA GLU A 13 4.55 -3.51 -12.66
C GLU A 13 3.55 -3.31 -11.52
N LEU A 14 2.66 -2.31 -11.64
CA LEU A 14 1.58 -2.11 -10.69
C LEU A 14 0.62 -3.31 -10.66
N ALA A 15 0.26 -3.85 -11.83
CA ALA A 15 -0.62 -5.00 -11.94
C ALA A 15 0.00 -6.26 -11.30
N ASP A 16 1.29 -6.52 -11.53
CA ASP A 16 2.00 -7.63 -10.90
C ASP A 16 2.16 -7.46 -9.39
N LEU A 17 2.42 -6.25 -8.91
CA LEU A 17 2.54 -5.95 -7.47
C LEU A 17 1.20 -6.04 -6.73
N LEU A 18 0.10 -5.66 -7.38
CA LEU A 18 -1.26 -5.73 -6.86
C LEU A 18 -1.95 -7.07 -7.12
N LYS A 19 -1.30 -8.02 -7.78
CA LYS A 19 -1.84 -9.37 -8.04
C LYS A 19 -2.25 -10.10 -6.75
N GLY A 20 -1.64 -9.74 -5.62
CA GLY A 20 -2.01 -10.23 -4.31
C GLY A 20 -3.29 -9.59 -3.76
N LYS A 21 -4.31 -10.40 -3.46
CA LYS A 21 -5.62 -9.97 -2.91
C LYS A 21 -5.49 -8.93 -1.80
N THR A 22 -4.61 -9.15 -0.83
CA THR A 22 -4.44 -8.23 0.32
C THR A 22 -3.79 -6.91 -0.06
N LYS A 23 -2.79 -6.90 -0.95
CA LYS A 23 -2.14 -5.66 -1.43
C LYS A 23 -3.11 -4.83 -2.26
N PHE A 24 -3.89 -5.47 -3.14
CA PHE A 24 -4.96 -4.81 -3.90
C PHE A 24 -5.98 -4.18 -2.97
N GLN A 25 -6.53 -4.94 -2.03
CA GLN A 25 -7.51 -4.42 -1.07
C GLN A 25 -6.94 -3.24 -0.27
N LEU A 26 -5.70 -3.33 0.22
CA LEU A 26 -5.01 -2.25 0.92
C LEU A 26 -4.91 -0.97 0.08
N TYR A 27 -4.46 -1.12 -1.17
CA TYR A 27 -4.31 0.00 -2.10
C TYR A 27 -5.67 0.65 -2.39
N THR A 28 -6.69 -0.13 -2.73
CA THR A 28 -8.05 0.36 -2.97
C THR A 28 -8.64 1.05 -1.74
N TYR A 29 -8.44 0.50 -0.53
CA TYR A 29 -8.91 1.15 0.69
C TYR A 29 -8.26 2.52 0.93
N LEU A 30 -6.96 2.65 0.66
CA LEU A 30 -6.26 3.92 0.79
C LEU A 30 -6.67 4.91 -0.30
N GLU A 31 -6.96 4.44 -1.50
CA GLU A 31 -7.44 5.30 -2.59
C GLU A 31 -8.86 5.81 -2.32
N MET A 32 -9.78 4.93 -1.90
CA MET A 32 -11.18 5.27 -1.64
C MET A 32 -11.39 6.14 -0.40
N TYR A 33 -10.66 5.87 0.69
CA TYR A 33 -10.88 6.52 1.99
C TYR A 33 -9.76 7.51 2.38
N GLY A 34 -8.71 7.61 1.56
CA GLY A 34 -7.53 8.43 1.86
C GLY A 34 -6.71 7.88 3.02
N LYS A 35 -6.31 8.76 3.95
CA LYS A 35 -5.51 8.39 5.12
C LYS A 35 -6.35 7.59 6.13
N LEU A 36 -6.14 6.28 6.14
CA LEU A 36 -6.67 5.37 7.16
C LEU A 36 -5.60 5.01 8.18
N SER A 37 -5.98 4.99 9.47
CA SER A 37 -5.09 4.46 10.51
C SER A 37 -4.85 2.96 10.32
N LEU A 38 -3.64 2.48 10.63
CA LEU A 38 -3.27 1.06 10.59
C LEU A 38 -4.30 0.15 11.28
N THR A 39 -4.80 0.57 12.45
CA THR A 39 -5.80 -0.20 13.22
C THR A 39 -7.12 -0.38 12.47
N LYS A 40 -7.60 0.64 11.75
CA LYS A 40 -8.83 0.56 10.95
C LYS A 40 -8.66 -0.37 9.75
N ILE A 41 -7.51 -0.28 9.07
CA ILE A 41 -7.19 -1.15 7.93
C ILE A 41 -7.11 -2.61 8.38
N ALA A 42 -6.42 -2.87 9.49
CA ALA A 42 -6.31 -4.20 10.09
C ALA A 42 -7.68 -4.80 10.41
N LYS A 43 -8.57 -4.03 11.02
CA LYS A 43 -9.95 -4.45 11.30
C LYS A 43 -10.74 -4.75 10.02
N LYS A 44 -10.67 -3.87 9.00
CA LYS A 44 -11.39 -4.05 7.73
C LYS A 44 -10.91 -5.27 6.93
N LEU A 45 -9.62 -5.55 6.96
CA LEU A 45 -9.03 -6.68 6.24
C LEU A 45 -9.06 -7.99 7.02
N ASN A 46 -9.49 -7.95 8.29
CA ASN A 46 -9.39 -9.06 9.23
C ASN A 46 -7.96 -9.66 9.26
N LYS A 47 -6.97 -8.78 9.41
CA LYS A 47 -5.54 -9.12 9.45
C LYS A 47 -4.86 -8.49 10.65
N SER A 48 -3.79 -9.12 11.13
CA SER A 48 -2.94 -8.56 12.17
C SER A 48 -2.32 -7.23 11.72
N LYS A 49 -2.12 -6.31 12.67
CA LYS A 49 -1.49 -5.01 12.41
C LYS A 49 -0.10 -5.18 11.78
N SER A 50 0.67 -6.17 12.22
CA SER A 50 2.00 -6.47 11.67
C SER A 50 1.95 -6.84 10.19
N THR A 51 1.03 -7.74 9.79
CA THR A 51 0.85 -8.13 8.39
C THR A 51 0.44 -6.94 7.51
N VAL A 52 -0.46 -6.10 8.01
CA VAL A 52 -0.89 -4.87 7.30
C VAL A 52 0.28 -3.91 7.17
N TYR A 53 1.09 -3.75 8.21
CA TYR A 53 2.26 -2.89 8.21
C TYR A 53 3.33 -3.38 7.20
N GLU A 54 3.60 -4.69 7.13
CA GLU A 54 4.52 -5.24 6.14
C GLU A 54 4.06 -4.95 4.70
N HIS A 55 2.77 -5.13 4.42
CA HIS A 55 2.22 -4.79 3.11
C HIS A 55 2.29 -3.29 2.81
N LEU A 56 1.97 -2.43 3.79
CA LEU A 56 2.08 -0.98 3.65
C LEU A 56 3.52 -0.52 3.41
N LYS A 57 4.48 -1.13 4.10
CA LYS A 57 5.91 -0.84 3.92
C LYS A 57 6.32 -1.13 2.49
N VAL A 58 5.97 -2.30 1.96
CA VAL A 58 6.25 -2.64 0.55
C VAL A 58 5.60 -1.62 -0.39
N LEU A 59 4.33 -1.26 -0.17
CA LEU A 59 3.62 -0.27 -0.99
C LEU A 59 4.25 1.14 -0.90
N HIS A 60 4.84 1.49 0.25
CA HIS A 60 5.53 2.76 0.46
C HIS A 60 6.91 2.79 -0.21
N GLU A 61 7.68 1.70 -0.10
CA GLU A 61 9.01 1.57 -0.71
C GLU A 61 8.95 1.67 -2.23
N ILE A 62 7.88 1.18 -2.84
CA ILE A 62 7.64 1.32 -4.29
C ILE A 62 7.01 2.69 -4.65
N GLY A 63 6.53 3.46 -3.68
CA GLY A 63 5.99 4.81 -3.89
C GLY A 63 4.50 4.87 -4.23
N LEU A 64 3.72 3.81 -3.98
CA LEU A 64 2.27 3.79 -4.20
C LEU A 64 1.47 4.45 -3.07
N VAL A 65 1.98 4.39 -1.84
CA VAL A 65 1.28 4.92 -0.67
C VAL A 65 2.24 5.78 0.16
N LYS A 66 1.68 6.82 0.81
CA LYS A 66 2.39 7.63 1.80
C LYS A 66 1.80 7.32 3.17
N ILE A 67 2.61 6.72 4.04
CA ILE A 67 2.29 6.40 5.43
C ILE A 67 2.77 7.50 6.37
#